data_AF-A0A4U3MDW1-F1
#
_entry.id   AF-A0A4U3MDW1-F1
#
_cell.length_a   1.000
_cell.length_b   1.000
_cell.length_c   1.000
_cell.angle_alpha   90.00
_cell.angle_beta   90.00
_cell.angle_gamma   90.00
#
_symmetry.space_group_name_H-M   'P 1'
#
loop_
_entity.id
_entity.type
_entity.pdbx_description
1 polymer ?
#
loop_
_entity_poly.entity_id
_entity_poly.type
_entity_poly.pdbx_seq_one_letter_code
_entity_poly.pdbx_strand_id
1 'polypeptide(L)'
;MRHAEGVLDTNIVAVLALHNADELPEAVLITAVTLGELSDAPHATDDPIRRARRMAVLQHVEATFDALPYDDEAARMYGQICAAVRAGGRQPRGRVADLMIAAIAASNGLPLYTANPKDFAGLEDMVEIVAVPRPPDATA
;
A
#
# COMPACT_ATOMS: atom_id res chain seq x y z
N MET A 1 3.59 18.88 -7.91
CA MET A 1 2.32 19.32 -7.30
C MET A 1 1.81 18.10 -6.53
N ARG A 2 1.48 18.23 -5.25
CA ARG A 2 1.00 17.08 -4.46
C ARG A 2 -0.45 16.79 -4.81
N HIS A 3 -0.83 15.52 -4.81
CA HIS A 3 -2.22 15.11 -5.00
C HIS A 3 -3.04 15.46 -3.76
N ALA A 4 -4.28 15.88 -3.95
CA ALA A 4 -5.18 16.18 -2.84
C ALA A 4 -5.40 14.96 -1.95
N GLU A 5 -5.51 13.77 -2.56
CA GLU A 5 -5.67 12.50 -1.85
C GLU A 5 -4.87 11.40 -2.54
N GLY A 6 -4.45 10.37 -1.79
CA GLY A 6 -3.75 9.23 -2.35
C GLY A 6 -3.69 8.02 -1.41
N VAL A 7 -3.58 6.84 -2.00
CA VAL A 7 -3.44 5.58 -1.26
C VAL A 7 -1.96 5.33 -0.98
N LEU A 8 -1.63 5.05 0.27
CA LEU A 8 -0.28 4.62 0.65
C LEU A 8 -0.17 3.10 0.67
N ASP A 9 0.89 2.60 0.04
CA ASP A 9 1.32 1.22 0.16
C ASP A 9 1.75 0.89 1.60
N THR A 10 1.63 -0.37 2.01
CA THR A 10 1.89 -0.86 3.36
C THR A 10 3.30 -0.54 3.84
N ASN A 11 4.29 -0.58 2.95
CA ASN A 11 5.67 -0.25 3.29
C ASN A 11 5.86 1.23 3.71
N ILE A 12 5.05 2.15 3.19
CA ILE A 12 5.05 3.56 3.60
C ILE A 12 4.31 3.67 4.94
N VAL A 13 3.11 3.08 5.04
CA VAL A 13 2.28 3.17 6.25
C VAL A 13 3.02 2.63 7.48
N ALA A 14 3.76 1.53 7.33
CA ALA A 14 4.53 0.91 8.41
C ALA A 14 5.57 1.83 9.06
N VAL A 15 6.06 2.84 8.33
CA VAL A 15 7.04 3.81 8.80
C VAL A 15 6.61 5.25 8.52
N LEU A 16 5.30 5.52 8.49
CA LEU A 16 4.72 6.79 8.05
C LEU A 16 5.34 8.00 8.74
N ALA A 17 5.60 7.89 10.05
CA ALA A 17 6.20 8.97 10.87
C ALA A 17 7.63 9.35 10.47
N LEU A 18 8.31 8.55 9.63
CA LEU A 18 9.65 8.81 9.14
C LEU A 18 9.67 9.48 7.75
N HIS A 19 8.53 9.55 7.07
CA HIS A 19 8.44 10.18 5.75
C HIS A 19 8.29 11.70 5.85
N ASN A 20 8.84 12.42 4.87
CA ASN A 20 8.57 13.85 4.73
C ASN A 20 7.14 14.06 4.21
N ALA A 21 6.33 14.86 4.91
CA ALA A 21 4.96 15.14 4.53
C ALA A 21 4.84 15.84 3.15
N ASP A 22 5.89 16.49 2.67
CA ASP A 22 5.90 17.09 1.32
C ASP A 22 6.00 16.05 0.19
N GLU A 23 6.37 14.81 0.52
CA GLU A 23 6.45 13.68 -0.42
C GLU A 23 5.16 12.84 -0.47
N LEU A 24 4.18 13.16 0.39
CA LEU A 24 2.92 12.44 0.56
C LEU A 24 1.74 13.26 0.02
N PRO A 25 0.57 12.64 -0.26
CA PRO A 25 -0.64 13.38 -0.63
C PRO A 25 -1.14 14.24 0.55
N GLU A 26 -2.00 15.22 0.26
CA GLU A 26 -2.54 16.10 1.31
C GLU A 26 -3.45 15.34 2.28
N ALA A 27 -4.27 14.42 1.76
CA ALA A 27 -5.02 13.44 2.52
C ALA A 27 -4.50 12.03 2.22
N VAL A 28 -4.25 11.28 3.29
CA VAL A 28 -3.73 9.92 3.24
C VAL A 28 -4.86 8.93 3.40
N LEU A 29 -4.95 7.98 2.48
CA LEU A 29 -5.82 6.81 2.57
C LEU A 29 -4.99 5.52 2.63
N ILE A 30 -5.57 4.49 3.23
CA ILE A 30 -5.02 3.14 3.25
C ILE A 30 -6.06 2.15 2.73
N THR A 31 -5.62 0.94 2.40
CA THR A 31 -6.53 -0.14 2.01
C THR A 31 -6.77 -1.13 3.13
N ALA A 32 -7.88 -1.87 3.07
CA ALA A 32 -8.14 -2.98 3.98
C ALA A 32 -7.06 -4.08 3.89
N VAL A 33 -6.39 -4.20 2.73
CA VAL A 33 -5.25 -5.12 2.53
C VAL A 33 -4.05 -4.66 3.36
N THR A 34 -3.74 -3.36 3.31
CA THR A 34 -2.69 -2.75 4.13
C THR A 34 -2.96 -2.92 5.62
N LEU A 35 -4.20 -2.69 6.06
CA LEU A 35 -4.59 -2.94 7.44
C LEU A 35 -4.42 -4.42 7.82
N GLY A 36 -4.78 -5.34 6.93
CA GLY A 36 -4.56 -6.78 7.11
C GLY A 36 -3.09 -7.16 7.27
N GLU A 37 -2.20 -6.61 6.44
CA GLU A 37 -0.75 -6.85 6.52
C GLU A 37 -0.15 -6.29 7.83
N LEU A 38 -0.59 -5.10 8.26
CA LEU A 38 -0.19 -4.53 9.55
C LEU A 38 -0.72 -5.35 10.73
N SER A 39 -1.89 -5.96 10.57
CA SER A 39 -2.49 -6.84 11.58
C SER A 39 -1.73 -8.16 11.74
N ASP A 40 -1.21 -8.72 10.65
CA ASP A 40 -0.37 -9.93 10.68
C ASP A 40 1.02 -9.66 11.29
N ALA A 41 1.57 -8.46 11.08
CA ALA A 41 2.96 -8.16 11.41
C ALA A 41 3.38 -8.44 12.88
N PRO A 42 2.58 -8.12 13.93
CA PRO A 42 2.89 -8.50 15.31
C PRO A 42 2.90 -10.02 15.56
N HIS A 43 2.13 -10.79 14.80
CA HIS A 43 2.04 -12.25 14.89
C HIS A 43 3.18 -12.95 14.14
N ALA A 44 3.75 -12.30 13.14
CA ALA A 44 4.85 -12.82 12.33
C ALA A 44 6.26 -12.68 12.96
N THR A 45 6.37 -12.38 14.26
CA THR A 45 7.67 -12.20 14.92
C THR A 45 7.70 -12.72 16.35
N ASP A 46 8.82 -13.32 16.74
CA ASP A 46 9.10 -13.78 18.11
C ASP A 46 9.82 -12.74 18.97
N ASP A 47 10.35 -11.68 18.37
CA ASP A 47 11.05 -10.60 19.11
C ASP A 47 10.01 -9.70 19.82
N PRO A 48 10.03 -9.62 21.17
CA PRO A 48 9.07 -8.81 21.91
C PRO A 48 9.18 -7.32 21.62
N ILE A 49 10.37 -6.79 21.32
CA ILE A 49 10.57 -5.37 20.99
C ILE A 49 9.98 -5.07 19.62
N ARG A 50 10.27 -5.91 18.62
CA ARG A 50 9.71 -5.75 17.27
C ARG A 50 8.19 -5.91 17.27
N ARG A 51 7.66 -6.88 18.04
CA ARG A 51 6.22 -7.07 18.23
C ARG A 51 5.55 -5.83 18.82
N ALA A 52 6.11 -5.26 19.89
CA ALA A 52 5.57 -4.06 20.53
C ALA A 52 5.54 -2.86 19.55
N ARG A 53 6.59 -2.66 18.76
CA ARG A 53 6.65 -1.61 17.73
C ARG A 53 5.57 -1.79 16.67
N ARG A 54 5.42 -3.00 16.13
CA ARG A 54 4.40 -3.32 15.11
C ARG A 54 2.98 -3.18 15.65
N MET A 55 2.75 -3.58 16.90
CA MET A 55 1.47 -3.37 17.57
C MET A 55 1.14 -1.88 17.72
N ALA A 56 2.12 -1.06 18.09
CA ALA A 56 1.92 0.40 18.19
C ALA A 56 1.59 1.03 16.84
N VAL A 57 2.23 0.58 15.75
CA VAL A 57 1.90 1.02 14.39
C VAL A 57 0.47 0.63 14.02
N LEU A 58 0.06 -0.63 14.24
CA LEU A 58 -1.30 -1.09 13.97
C LEU A 58 -2.35 -0.26 14.72
N GLN A 59 -2.17 -0.08 16.03
CA GLN A 59 -3.10 0.71 16.86
C GLN A 59 -3.21 2.17 16.40
N HIS A 60 -2.09 2.77 16.01
CA HIS A 60 -2.10 4.13 15.48
C HIS A 60 -2.87 4.20 14.16
N VAL A 61 -2.67 3.24 13.27
CA VAL A 61 -3.35 3.16 11.98
C VAL A 61 -4.85 2.98 12.16
N GLU A 62 -5.28 2.04 13.01
CA GLU A 62 -6.71 1.82 13.33
C GLU A 62 -7.39 3.05 13.95
N ALA A 63 -6.65 3.83 14.74
CA ALA A 63 -7.18 5.05 15.36
C ALA A 63 -7.24 6.24 14.39
N THR A 64 -6.49 6.19 13.28
CA THR A 64 -6.29 7.35 12.39
C THR A 64 -7.02 7.21 11.06
N PHE A 65 -7.16 5.99 10.53
CA PHE A 65 -7.62 5.76 9.17
C PHE A 65 -8.82 4.83 9.10
N ASP A 66 -9.81 5.21 8.29
CA ASP A 66 -10.83 4.29 7.79
C ASP A 66 -10.32 3.66 6.47
N ALA A 67 -10.07 2.35 6.51
CA ALA A 67 -9.47 1.65 5.39
C ALA A 67 -10.45 1.45 4.23
N LEU A 68 -10.02 1.75 3.00
CA LEU A 68 -10.80 1.50 1.79
C LEU A 68 -11.03 -0.01 1.61
N PRO A 69 -12.29 -0.46 1.43
CA PRO A 69 -12.62 -1.87 1.34
C PRO A 69 -12.15 -2.48 0.00
N TYR A 70 -11.93 -3.80 0.01
CA TYR A 70 -11.87 -4.57 -1.22
C TYR A 70 -13.28 -5.00 -1.62
N ASP A 71 -13.96 -4.15 -2.40
CA ASP A 71 -15.33 -4.34 -2.84
C ASP A 71 -15.43 -4.94 -4.26
N ASP A 72 -16.65 -4.96 -4.82
CA ASP A 72 -16.93 -5.51 -6.14
C ASP A 72 -16.21 -4.76 -7.28
N GLU A 73 -15.99 -3.45 -7.14
CA GLU A 73 -15.28 -2.64 -8.14
C GLU A 73 -13.79 -2.91 -8.09
N ALA A 74 -13.21 -2.93 -6.88
CA ALA A 74 -11.82 -3.34 -6.67
C ALA A 74 -11.60 -4.78 -7.17
N ALA A 75 -12.55 -5.70 -6.96
CA ALA A 75 -12.43 -7.07 -7.42
C ALA A 75 -12.42 -7.20 -8.95
N ARG A 76 -13.25 -6.42 -9.66
CA ARG A 76 -13.22 -6.35 -11.13
C ARG A 76 -11.90 -5.75 -11.63
N MET A 77 -11.43 -4.69 -10.97
CA MET A 77 -10.18 -4.03 -11.32
C MET A 77 -8.97 -4.95 -11.11
N TYR A 78 -8.95 -5.72 -10.02
CA TYR A 78 -7.93 -6.74 -9.75
C TYR A 78 -7.81 -7.77 -10.88
N GLY A 79 -8.94 -8.20 -11.46
CA GLY A 79 -8.94 -9.09 -12.63
C GLY A 79 -8.26 -8.47 -13.85
N GLN A 80 -8.53 -7.19 -14.12
CA GLN A 80 -7.89 -6.44 -15.24
C GLN A 80 -6.39 -6.26 -15.01
N ILE A 81 -6.01 -5.86 -13.80
CA ILE A 81 -4.62 -5.74 -13.36
C ILE A 81 -3.89 -7.08 -13.51
N CYS A 82 -4.50 -8.20 -13.08
CA CYS A 82 -3.92 -9.53 -13.26
C CYS A 82 -3.70 -9.87 -14.74
N ALA A 83 -4.61 -9.47 -15.63
CA ALA A 83 -4.46 -9.66 -17.06
C ALA A 83 -3.30 -8.83 -17.63
N ALA A 84 -3.19 -7.55 -17.22
CA ALA A 84 -2.07 -6.68 -17.59
C ALA A 84 -0.72 -7.24 -17.11
N VAL A 85 -0.62 -7.70 -15.86
CA VAL A 85 0.58 -8.33 -15.30
C VAL A 85 1.00 -9.55 -16.12
N ARG A 86 0.06 -10.40 -16.53
CA ARG A 86 0.34 -11.57 -17.37
C ARG A 86 0.79 -11.18 -18.77
N ALA A 87 0.15 -10.17 -19.38
CA ALA A 87 0.55 -9.65 -20.68
C ALA A 87 1.97 -9.06 -20.65
N GLY A 88 2.36 -8.45 -19.52
CA GLY A 88 3.73 -8.00 -19.25
C GLY A 88 4.73 -9.11 -18.90
N GLY A 89 4.36 -10.40 -19.00
CA GLY A 89 5.24 -11.54 -18.76
C GLY A 89 5.54 -11.84 -17.29
N ARG A 90 4.78 -11.24 -16.35
CA ARG A 90 4.93 -11.43 -14.90
C ARG A 90 3.85 -12.35 -14.34
N GLN A 91 4.08 -12.89 -13.13
CA GLN A 91 3.13 -13.77 -12.45
C GLN A 91 2.41 -13.06 -11.29
N PRO A 92 1.06 -12.97 -11.29
CA PRO A 92 0.32 -12.30 -10.22
C PRO A 92 0.45 -12.96 -8.83
N ARG A 93 0.63 -14.29 -8.78
CA ARG A 93 0.54 -15.07 -7.53
C ARG A 93 1.55 -14.66 -6.46
N GLY A 94 2.73 -14.16 -6.85
CA GLY A 94 3.74 -13.69 -5.90
C GLY A 94 3.49 -12.29 -5.34
N ARG A 95 2.43 -11.60 -5.79
CA ARG A 95 2.18 -10.17 -5.56
C ARG A 95 0.72 -9.86 -5.26
N VAL A 96 -0.02 -10.84 -4.74
CA VAL A 96 -1.48 -10.73 -4.58
C VAL A 96 -1.86 -9.50 -3.76
N ALA A 97 -1.19 -9.27 -2.62
CA ALA A 97 -1.46 -8.12 -1.76
C ALA A 97 -1.24 -6.79 -2.49
N ASP A 98 -0.04 -6.57 -3.06
CA ASP A 98 0.26 -5.38 -3.86
C ASP A 98 -0.78 -5.14 -4.96
N LEU A 99 -1.16 -6.19 -5.71
CA LEU A 99 -2.11 -6.07 -6.80
C LEU A 99 -3.53 -5.76 -6.31
N MET A 100 -3.92 -6.22 -5.12
CA MET A 100 -5.17 -5.82 -4.50
C MET A 100 -5.13 -4.37 -4.01
N ILE A 101 -4.01 -3.91 -3.45
CA ILE A 101 -3.80 -2.50 -3.08
C ILE A 101 -3.95 -1.61 -4.32
N ALA A 102 -3.26 -1.95 -5.41
CA ALA A 102 -3.37 -1.24 -6.69
C ALA A 102 -4.79 -1.27 -7.26
N ALA A 103 -5.50 -2.39 -7.12
CA ALA A 103 -6.89 -2.49 -7.59
C ALA A 103 -7.84 -1.58 -6.83
N ILE A 104 -7.68 -1.46 -5.51
CA ILE A 104 -8.48 -0.55 -4.67
C ILE A 104 -8.16 0.91 -5.01
N ALA A 105 -6.88 1.25 -5.18
CA ALA A 105 -6.48 2.60 -5.59
C ALA A 105 -7.06 2.96 -6.98
N ALA A 106 -6.89 2.07 -7.95
CA ALA A 106 -7.38 2.24 -9.31
C ALA A 106 -8.91 2.36 -9.38
N SER A 107 -9.67 1.52 -8.67
CA SER A 107 -11.13 1.57 -8.68
C SER A 107 -11.68 2.87 -8.08
N ASN A 108 -10.94 3.47 -7.13
CA ASN A 108 -11.29 4.76 -6.53
C ASN A 108 -10.71 5.96 -7.31
N GLY A 109 -9.95 5.75 -8.39
CA GLY A 109 -9.32 6.82 -9.15
C GLY A 109 -8.23 7.56 -8.39
N LEU A 110 -7.57 6.90 -7.44
CA LEU A 110 -6.56 7.48 -6.56
C LEU A 110 -5.14 7.08 -6.99
N PRO A 111 -4.16 7.98 -6.87
CA PRO A 111 -2.74 7.63 -7.04
C PRO A 111 -2.29 6.67 -5.93
N LEU A 112 -1.41 5.73 -6.28
CA LEU A 112 -0.76 4.80 -5.35
C LEU A 112 0.67 5.25 -5.08
N TYR A 113 0.94 5.60 -3.82
CA TYR A 113 2.26 5.96 -3.33
C TYR A 113 2.98 4.72 -2.80
N THR A 114 4.22 4.48 -3.25
CA THR A 114 5.00 3.30 -2.83
C THR A 114 6.50 3.58 -2.77
N ALA A 115 7.19 2.89 -1.87
CA ALA A 115 8.65 2.84 -1.86
C ALA A 115 9.23 1.83 -2.87
N ASN A 116 8.40 0.98 -3.49
CA ASN A 116 8.81 -0.07 -4.43
C ASN A 116 8.07 0.04 -5.79
N PRO A 117 8.21 1.13 -6.55
CA PRO A 117 7.44 1.35 -7.79
C PRO A 117 7.62 0.26 -8.84
N LYS A 118 8.77 -0.44 -8.84
CA LYS A 118 9.08 -1.57 -9.75
C LYS A 118 8.08 -2.74 -9.65
N ASP A 119 7.44 -2.87 -8.49
CA ASP A 119 6.48 -3.92 -8.25
C ASP A 119 5.24 -3.64 -9.14
N PHE A 120 4.95 -2.39 -9.50
CA PHE A 120 3.74 -1.96 -10.20
C PHE A 120 3.88 -1.50 -11.67
N ALA A 121 5.05 -1.35 -12.29
CA ALA A 121 5.52 -2.46 -13.09
C ALA A 121 4.56 -2.92 -14.21
N GLY A 122 4.08 -2.04 -15.09
CA GLY A 122 3.15 -2.39 -16.18
C GLY A 122 1.67 -2.09 -15.89
N LEU A 123 1.37 -1.35 -14.83
CA LEU A 123 0.04 -0.91 -14.43
C LEU A 123 -0.18 0.59 -14.63
N GLU A 124 0.74 1.28 -15.29
CA GLU A 124 0.76 2.75 -15.39
C GLU A 124 -0.47 3.32 -16.13
N ASP A 125 -1.08 2.53 -17.02
CA ASP A 125 -2.33 2.89 -17.71
C ASP A 125 -3.60 2.67 -16.85
N MET A 126 -3.46 2.03 -15.69
CA MET A 126 -4.56 1.65 -14.79
C MET A 126 -4.56 2.42 -13.47
N VAL A 127 -3.37 2.74 -12.95
CA VAL A 127 -3.19 3.49 -11.70
C VAL A 127 -1.93 4.34 -11.79
N GLU A 128 -2.04 5.59 -11.35
CA GLU A 128 -0.87 6.45 -11.22
C GLU A 128 0.02 5.96 -10.08
N ILE A 129 1.27 5.62 -10.38
CA ILE A 129 2.26 5.19 -9.39
C ILE A 129 3.15 6.37 -9.02
N VAL A 130 3.13 6.76 -7.74
CA VAL A 130 3.97 7.82 -7.19
C VAL A 130 5.09 7.19 -6.35
N ALA A 131 6.32 7.30 -6.82
CA ALA A 131 7.48 6.77 -6.09
C ALA A 131 7.83 7.69 -4.91
N VAL A 132 7.94 7.10 -3.72
CA VAL A 132 8.36 7.79 -2.49
C VAL A 132 9.72 7.24 -2.03
N PRO A 133 10.72 8.08 -1.73
CA PRO A 133 11.98 7.62 -1.19
C PRO A 133 11.78 6.82 0.11
N ARG A 134 12.49 5.71 0.25
CA ARG A 134 12.52 4.97 1.52
C ARG A 134 13.33 5.76 2.56
N PRO A 135 12.80 6.00 3.77
CA PRO A 135 13.54 6.71 4.81
C PRO A 135 14.81 5.94 5.19
N PRO A 136 15.95 6.61 5.39
CA PRO A 136 17.22 5.95 5.69
C PRO A 136 17.19 5.16 7.00
N ASP A 137 16.37 5.58 7.96
CA ASP A 137 16.23 4.94 9.29
C ASP A 137 15.16 3.84 9.34
N ALA A 138 14.51 3.53 8.21
CA ALA A 138 13.45 2.53 8.12
C ALA A 138 14.00 1.09 8.21
N THR A 139 14.31 0.66 9.43
CA THR A 139 14.57 -0.75 9.77
C THR A 139 13.25 -1.48 9.99
N ALA A 140 12.73 -2.07 8.91
CA ALA A 140 11.50 -2.87 8.93
C ALA A 140 11.70 -4.24 9.61
#